data_AF-A0A226HZ85-F1
#
_entry.id   AF-A0A226HZ85-F1
#
_cell.length_a   1.000
_cell.length_b   1.000
_cell.length_c   1.000
_cell.angle_alpha   90.00
_cell.angle_beta   90.00
_cell.angle_gamma   90.00
#
_symmetry.space_group_name_H-M   'P 1'
#
loop_
_entity.id
_entity.type
_entity.pdbx_description
1 polymer ?
#
loop_
_entity_poly.entity_id
_entity_poly.type
_entity_poly.pdbx_seq_one_letter_code
_entity_poly.pdbx_strand_id
1 'polypeptide(L)'
;MPNFYCEYCGSKSSSLSTLTGNSCSRHPLGSGKGKHKLYEGSEKVKYNCKYCGTSSSSISTLTGNSCARHPNGSGKEKHAPAL
;
A
#
# COMPACT_ATOMS: atom_id res chain seq x y z
N MET A 1 0.53 -20.44 4.94
CA MET A 1 -0.25 -19.35 5.56
C MET A 1 -0.44 -18.25 4.54
N PRO A 2 -1.66 -17.71 4.35
CA PRO A 2 -1.84 -16.53 3.51
C PRO A 2 -1.18 -15.31 4.17
N ASN A 3 -0.37 -14.56 3.40
CA ASN A 3 0.15 -13.27 3.83
C ASN A 3 -0.83 -12.18 3.40
N PHE A 4 -1.28 -11.37 4.35
CA PHE A 4 -2.13 -10.21 4.07
C PHE A 4 -1.27 -8.96 4.05
N TYR A 5 -1.41 -8.16 3.00
CA TYR A 5 -0.63 -6.94 2.82
C TYR A 5 -1.50 -5.69 2.95
N CYS A 6 -0.92 -4.62 3.46
CA CYS A 6 -1.55 -3.30 3.45
C CYS A 6 -1.33 -2.60 2.10
N GLU A 7 -2.39 -2.11 1.46
CA GLU A 7 -2.30 -1.32 0.22
C GLU A 7 -1.54 0.01 0.42
N TYR A 8 -1.66 0.63 1.60
CA TYR A 8 -1.10 1.97 1.87
C TYR A 8 0.37 1.96 2.31
N CYS A 9 0.81 0.94 3.04
CA CYS A 9 2.17 0.90 3.60
C CYS A 9 2.92 -0.39 3.30
N GLY A 10 2.26 -1.39 2.70
CA GLY A 10 2.85 -2.69 2.42
C GLY A 10 3.23 -3.52 3.65
N SER A 11 2.72 -3.17 4.84
CA SER A 11 2.87 -4.02 6.02
C SER A 11 2.28 -5.40 5.76
N LYS A 12 3.02 -6.45 6.07
CA LYS A 12 2.56 -7.83 6.02
C LYS A 12 1.98 -8.24 7.37
N SER A 13 0.93 -9.05 7.36
CA SER A 13 0.34 -9.65 8.55
C SER A 13 -0.14 -11.06 8.24
N SER A 14 -0.10 -11.91 9.27
CA SER A 14 -0.57 -13.30 9.21
C SER A 14 -2.09 -13.41 9.27
N SER A 15 -2.80 -12.35 9.69
CA SER A 15 -4.25 -12.32 9.84
C SER A 15 -4.82 -10.96 9.44
N LEU A 16 -5.98 -10.96 8.77
CA LEU A 16 -6.74 -9.75 8.45
C LEU A 16 -7.08 -8.93 9.69
N SER A 17 -7.50 -9.58 10.76
CA SER A 17 -7.88 -8.94 12.03
C SER A 17 -6.72 -8.14 12.63
N THR A 18 -5.49 -8.65 12.53
CA THR A 18 -4.29 -7.96 12.99
C THR A 18 -3.97 -6.77 12.07
N LEU A 19 -4.10 -6.95 10.76
CA LEU A 19 -3.83 -5.89 9.79
C LEU A 19 -4.82 -4.72 10.00
N THR A 20 -6.12 -4.99 9.88
CA THR A 20 -7.19 -3.98 10.00
C THR A 20 -7.42 -3.55 11.45
N GLY A 21 -6.87 -4.24 12.44
CA GLY A 21 -6.89 -3.81 13.85
C GLY A 21 -5.88 -2.70 14.15
N ASN A 22 -4.80 -2.62 13.39
CA ASN A 22 -3.70 -1.68 13.62
C ASN A 22 -3.86 -0.37 12.81
N SER A 23 -3.24 0.69 13.33
CA SER A 23 -3.20 2.02 12.71
C SER A 23 -2.15 2.08 11.61
N CYS A 24 -2.49 2.65 10.46
CA CYS A 24 -1.55 2.81 9.36
C CYS A 24 -0.86 4.18 9.40
N SER A 25 0.47 4.20 9.45
CA SER A 25 1.27 5.43 9.39
C SER A 25 1.29 6.09 8.02
N ARG A 26 0.98 5.34 6.96
CA ARG A 26 0.90 5.86 5.58
C ARG A 26 -0.53 5.97 5.07
N HIS A 27 -1.50 6.12 5.99
CA HIS A 27 -2.89 6.31 5.61
C HIS A 27 -3.06 7.63 4.83
N PRO A 28 -3.89 7.68 3.76
CA PRO A 28 -4.07 8.89 2.95
C PRO A 28 -4.62 10.08 3.73
N LEU A 29 -5.41 9.83 4.79
CA LEU A 29 -5.91 10.87 5.71
C LEU A 29 -4.87 11.38 6.72
N GLY A 30 -3.66 10.84 6.74
CA GLY A 30 -2.58 11.19 7.66
C GLY A 30 -2.13 10.03 8.56
N SER A 31 -0.91 10.13 9.09
CA SER A 31 -0.31 9.08 9.93
C SER A 31 -1.18 8.79 11.16
N GLY A 32 -1.59 7.52 11.32
CA GLY A 32 -2.40 7.08 12.46
C GLY A 32 -3.86 7.55 12.44
N LYS A 33 -4.29 8.27 11.40
CA LYS A 33 -5.68 8.74 11.23
C LYS A 33 -6.63 7.68 10.69
N GLY A 34 -6.11 6.50 10.33
CA GLY A 34 -6.89 5.39 9.82
C GLY A 34 -6.16 4.07 9.98
N LYS A 35 -6.88 2.98 9.70
CA LYS A 35 -6.36 1.62 9.85
C LYS A 35 -5.69 1.14 8.57
N HIS A 36 -4.96 0.04 8.62
CA HIS A 36 -4.43 -0.56 7.39
C HIS A 36 -5.57 -1.01 6.47
N LYS A 37 -5.44 -0.71 5.17
CA LYS A 37 -6.35 -1.21 4.14
C LYS A 37 -5.78 -2.48 3.55
N LEU A 38 -6.58 -3.53 3.50
CA LEU A 38 -6.21 -4.78 2.84
C LEU A 38 -5.95 -4.54 1.35
N TYR A 39 -4.81 -5.04 0.87
CA TYR A 39 -4.55 -5.20 -0.54
C TYR A 39 -5.32 -6.43 -1.06
N GLU A 40 -6.27 -6.20 -1.97
CA GLU A 40 -7.16 -7.26 -2.48
C GLU A 40 -6.56 -8.09 -3.63
N GLY A 41 -5.34 -7.78 -4.04
CA GLY A 41 -4.63 -8.55 -5.06
C GLY A 41 -3.92 -9.77 -4.48
N SER A 42 -3.52 -10.69 -5.36
CA SER A 42 -2.71 -11.85 -4.97
C SER A 42 -1.25 -11.47 -4.67
N GLU A 43 -0.54 -12.31 -3.93
CA GLU A 43 0.90 -12.17 -3.73
C GLU A 43 1.61 -12.29 -5.09
N LYS A 44 2.32 -11.23 -5.48
CA LYS A 44 3.07 -11.16 -6.74
C LYS A 44 4.54 -10.93 -6.44
N VAL A 45 5.41 -11.48 -7.28
CA VAL A 45 6.86 -11.22 -7.22
C VAL A 45 7.17 -9.73 -7.44
N LYS A 46 6.32 -9.05 -8.20
CA LYS A 46 6.44 -7.62 -8.51
C LYS A 46 5.09 -6.92 -8.42
N TYR A 47 5.06 -5.86 -7.62
CA TYR A 47 3.90 -4.97 -7.47
C TYR A 47 4.09 -3.75 -8.34
N ASN A 48 3.09 -3.42 -9.15
CA ASN A 48 3.11 -2.27 -10.03
C ASN A 48 2.14 -1.20 -9.53
N CYS A 49 2.46 0.07 -9.76
CA CYS A 49 1.61 1.20 -9.39
C CYS A 49 0.53 1.40 -10.46
N LYS A 50 -0.75 1.42 -10.07
CA LYS A 50 -1.89 1.61 -10.98
C LYS A 50 -1.88 2.94 -11.75
N TYR A 51 -1.15 3.95 -11.26
CA TYR A 51 -1.17 5.30 -11.83
C TYR A 51 0.04 5.63 -12.71
N CYS A 52 1.24 5.18 -12.31
CA CYS A 52 2.49 5.53 -13.00
C CYS A 52 3.23 4.33 -13.60
N GLY A 53 2.78 3.10 -13.34
CA GLY A 53 3.42 1.88 -13.84
C GLY A 53 4.72 1.49 -13.13
N THR A 54 5.20 2.27 -12.15
CA THR A 54 6.40 1.93 -11.37
C THR A 54 6.24 0.57 -10.69
N SER A 55 7.27 -0.27 -10.75
CA SER A 55 7.23 -1.62 -10.20
C SER A 55 8.27 -1.81 -9.09
N SER A 56 7.91 -2.49 -8.01
CA SER A 56 8.79 -2.86 -6.89
C SER A 56 8.59 -4.31 -6.50
N SER A 57 9.60 -4.91 -5.85
CA SER A 57 9.53 -6.26 -5.28
C SER A 57 8.61 -6.37 -4.06
N SER A 58 8.15 -5.25 -3.50
CA SER A 58 7.26 -5.22 -2.35
C SER A 58 6.40 -3.96 -2.33
N ILE A 59 5.17 -4.06 -1.82
CA ILE A 59 4.27 -2.91 -1.65
C ILE A 59 4.87 -1.86 -0.70
N SER A 60 5.64 -2.27 0.31
CA SER A 60 6.26 -1.34 1.27
C SER A 60 7.29 -0.42 0.60
N THR A 61 8.10 -0.98 -0.30
CA THR A 61 9.05 -0.22 -1.13
C THR A 61 8.32 0.65 -2.15
N LEU A 62 7.25 0.13 -2.77
CA LEU A 62 6.44 0.88 -3.72
C LEU A 62 5.81 2.12 -3.06
N THR A 63 5.08 1.92 -1.96
CA THR A 63 4.41 2.97 -1.18
C THR A 63 5.37 3.85 -0.38
N GLY A 64 6.67 3.53 -0.34
CA GLY A 64 7.69 4.36 0.30
C GLY A 64 7.86 5.70 -0.41
N ASN A 65 7.79 5.65 -1.74
CA ASN A 65 7.98 6.80 -2.60
C ASN A 65 6.66 7.48 -2.97
N SER A 66 6.76 8.76 -3.29
CA SER A 66 5.64 9.57 -3.77
C SER A 66 5.37 9.25 -5.24
N CYS A 67 4.09 9.16 -5.63
CA CYS A 67 3.71 8.93 -7.00
C CYS A 67 3.55 10.26 -7.75
N ALA A 68 4.37 10.47 -8.78
CA ALA A 68 4.30 11.68 -9.61
C ALA A 68 3.04 11.76 -10.50
N ARG A 69 2.38 10.62 -10.77
CA ARG A 69 1.14 10.57 -11.58
C ARG A 69 -0.10 10.27 -10.74
N HIS A 70 -0.07 10.53 -9.44
CA HIS A 70 -1.25 10.29 -8.59
C HIS A 70 -2.39 11.25 -8.98
N PRO A 71 -3.65 10.79 -9.06
CA PRO A 71 -4.79 11.65 -9.41
C PRO A 71 -5.00 12.81 -8.42
N ASN A 72 -4.57 12.65 -7.16
CA ASN A 72 -4.66 13.70 -6.14
C ASN A 72 -3.54 14.76 -6.23
N GLY A 73 -2.69 14.67 -7.26
CA GLY A 73 -1.59 15.59 -7.53
C GLY A 73 -0.22 14.92 -7.45
N SER A 74 0.69 15.39 -8.31
CA SER A 74 2.05 14.87 -8.40
C SER A 74 2.78 14.95 -7.06
N GLY A 75 3.17 13.79 -6.52
CA GLY A 75 3.97 13.69 -5.30
C GLY A 75 3.22 13.94 -3.99
N LYS A 76 1.91 14.22 -4.04
CA LYS A 76 1.09 14.41 -2.82
C LYS A 76 0.77 13.10 -2.11
N GLU A 77 0.63 12.04 -2.88
CA GLU A 77 0.30 10.72 -2.36
C GLU A 77 1.33 9.67 -2.80
N LYS A 78 1.29 8.53 -2.12
CA LYS A 78 2.20 7.41 -2.37
C LYS A 78 1.75 6.60 -3.58
N HIS A 79 2.62 5.74 -4.08
CA HIS A 79 2.23 4.78 -5.11
C HIS A 79 1.15 3.84 -4.58
N ALA A 80 0.10 3.60 -5.38
CA ALA A 80 -0.94 2.64 -5.07
C ALA A 80 -0.71 1.36 -5.88
N PRO A 81 -0.52 0.19 -5.24
CA PRO A 81 -0.36 -1.07 -5.96
C PRO A 81 -1.64 -1.40 -6.76
N ALA A 82 -1.47 -1.90 -7.98
CA ALA A 82 -2.56 -2.46 -8.77
C ALA A 82 -2.85 -3.90 -8.33
N LEU A 83 -4.13 -4.28 -8.37
CA LEU A 83 -4.64 -5.60 -7.98
C LEU A 83 -4.13 -6.73 -8.89
#